data_AF-A0A1S0UEV6-F1
#
_entry.id   AF-A0A1S0UEV6-F1
#
_cell.length_a   1.000
_cell.length_b   1.000
_cell.length_c   1.000
_cell.angle_alpha   90.00
_cell.angle_beta   90.00
_cell.angle_gamma   90.00
#
_symmetry.space_group_name_H-M   'P 1'
#
loop_
_entity.id
_entity.type
_entity.pdbx_description
1 polymer ?
#
loop_
_entity_poly.entity_id
_entity_poly.type
_entity_poly.pdbx_seq_one_letter_code
_entity_poly.pdbx_strand_id
1 'polypeptide(L)' 'NNNAILLQEINNWVSEKTRSKITELITADDVNKDIVILLLNAIYFGGIWKTQFDDT' A
#
# COMPACT_ATOMS: atom_id res chain seq x y z
N ASN A 1 -20.26 -8.89 0.56
CA ASN A 1 -19.33 -9.46 -0.43
C ASN A 1 -17.96 -9.52 0.22
N ASN A 2 -17.43 -10.71 0.49
CA ASN A 2 -16.21 -10.89 1.28
C ASN A 2 -14.97 -10.34 0.58
N ASN A 3 -14.94 -10.30 -0.76
CA ASN A 3 -13.80 -9.77 -1.52
C ASN A 3 -13.66 -8.26 -1.33
N ALA A 4 -14.77 -7.52 -1.28
CA ALA A 4 -14.73 -6.07 -1.06
C ALA A 4 -14.15 -5.71 0.32
N ILE A 5 -14.46 -6.52 1.34
CA ILE A 5 -13.93 -6.35 2.70
C ILE A 5 -12.42 -6.63 2.70
N LEU A 6 -11.98 -7.73 2.07
CA LEU A 6 -10.56 -8.08 1.95
C LEU A 6 -9.73 -6.99 1.24
N LEU A 7 -10.23 -6.47 0.11
CA LEU A 7 -9.57 -5.40 -0.64
C LEU A 7 -9.39 -4.14 0.21
N GLN A 8 -10.45 -3.77 0.93
CA GLN A 8 -10.43 -2.63 1.84
C GLN A 8 -9.41 -2.84 2.97
N GLU A 9 -9.36 -4.02 3.59
CA GLU A 9 -8.41 -4.34 4.65
C GLU A 9 -6.96 -4.26 4.17
N ILE A 10 -6.64 -4.84 3.01
CA ILE A 10 -5.29 -4.81 2.45
C ILE A 10 -4.87 -3.38 2.10
N ASN A 11 -5.70 -2.64 1.36
CA ASN A 11 -5.36 -1.27 0.96
C ASN A 11 -5.26 -0.32 2.15
N ASN A 12 -6.12 -0.48 3.17
CA ASN A 12 -6.00 0.27 4.41
C ASN A 12 -4.69 -0.03 5.14
N TRP A 13 -4.32 -1.31 5.26
CA TRP A 13 -3.06 -1.72 5.87
C TRP A 13 -1.85 -1.14 5.12
N VAL A 14 -1.84 -1.21 3.79
CA VAL A 14 -0.77 -0.65 2.95
C VAL A 14 -0.68 0.87 3.13
N SER A 15 -1.82 1.56 3.10
CA SER A 15 -1.89 3.01 3.30
C SER A 15 -1.31 3.40 4.65
N GLU A 16 -1.66 2.68 5.72
CA GLU A 16 -1.10 2.90 7.05
C GLU A 16 0.43 2.68 7.06
N LYS A 17 0.92 1.55 6.52
CA LYS A 17 2.36 1.24 6.51
C LYS A 17 3.19 2.17 5.64
N THR A 18 2.55 2.85 4.69
CA THR A 18 3.21 3.74 3.74
C THR A 18 2.96 5.22 4.00
N ARG A 19 2.41 5.58 5.18
CA ARG A 19 2.04 6.97 5.53
C ARG A 19 1.19 7.62 4.43
N SER A 20 0.20 6.87 3.95
CA SER A 20 -0.73 7.24 2.89
C SER A 20 -0.08 7.58 1.55
N LYS A 21 1.16 7.13 1.30
CA LYS A 21 1.83 7.28 -0.01
C LYS A 21 1.43 6.21 -1.01
N ILE A 22 0.96 5.07 -0.54
CA ILE A 22 0.32 4.04 -1.36
C ILE A 22 -1.08 3.80 -0.79
N THR A 23 -2.10 4.39 -1.43
CA THR A 23 -3.49 4.30 -0.95
C THR A 23 -4.25 3.11 -1.52
N GLU A 24 -3.78 2.56 -2.63
CA GLU A 24 -4.36 1.41 -3.31
C GLU A 24 -3.23 0.56 -3.88
N LEU A 25 -3.09 -0.66 -3.36
CA LEU A 25 -2.13 -1.66 -3.83
C LEU A 25 -2.80 -2.69 -4.72
N ILE A 26 -4.03 -3.08 -4.38
CA ILE A 26 -4.81 -4.09 -5.10
C ILE A 26 -6.23 -3.59 -5.38
N THR A 27 -6.79 -4.04 -6.49
CA THR A 27 -8.12 -3.69 -6.98
C THR A 27 -9.01 -4.93 -7.07
N ALA A 28 -10.27 -4.75 -7.39
CA ALA A 28 -11.20 -5.88 -7.58
C ALA A 28 -10.79 -6.81 -8.73
N ASP A 29 -10.05 -6.30 -9.72
CA ASP A 29 -9.58 -7.09 -10.87
C ASP A 29 -8.38 -7.97 -10.51
N ASP A 30 -7.66 -7.65 -9.42
CA ASP A 30 -6.50 -8.41 -8.94
C ASP A 30 -6.90 -9.63 -8.10
N VAL A 31 -8.15 -9.70 -7.64
CA VAL A 31 -8.63 -10.77 -6.73
C VAL A 31 -9.74 -11.58 -7.38
N ASN A 32 -9.42 -12.82 -7.75
CA ASN A 32 -10.39 -13.81 -8.20
C ASN A 32 -10.53 -14.97 -7.19
N LYS A 33 -11.48 -15.87 -7.44
CA LYS A 33 -11.85 -16.97 -6.52
C LYS A 33 -10.81 -18.09 -6.46
N ASP A 34 -9.84 -18.10 -7.38
CA ASP A 34 -8.83 -19.16 -7.50
C ASP A 34 -7.54 -18.82 -6.74
N ILE A 35 -7.45 -17.61 -6.16
CA ILE A 35 -6.31 -17.20 -5.34
C ILE A 35 -6.36 -17.91 -3.99
N VAL A 36 -5.33 -18.71 -3.72
CA VAL A 36 -5.19 -19.46 -2.46
C VAL A 36 -4.31 -18.71 -1.44
N ILE A 37 -3.27 -18.00 -1.90
CA ILE A 37 -2.31 -17.28 -1.03
C ILE A 37 -1.88 -15.97 -1.70
N LEU A 38 -1.76 -14.90 -0.90
CA LEU A 38 -1.13 -13.63 -1.27
C LEU A 38 0.04 -13.34 -0.32
N LEU A 39 1.20 -13.01 -0.87
CA LEU A 39 2.36 -12.52 -0.12
C LEU A 39 2.60 -11.06 -0.48
N LEU A 40 2.51 -10.17 0.52
CA LEU A 40 2.52 -8.72 0.31
C LEU A 40 3.65 -8.06 1.10
N ASN A 41 4.24 -7.01 0.51
CA ASN A 41 5.19 -6.11 1.16
C ASN A 41 4.88 -4.68 0.75
N ALA A 42 4.92 -3.74 1.70
CA ALA A 42 4.74 -2.33 1.48
C ALA A 42 5.78 -1.54 2.29
N ILE A 43 6.62 -0.76 1.60
CA ILE A 43 7.74 -0.03 2.20
C ILE A 43 7.63 1.45 1.83
N TYR A 44 7.70 2.30 2.84
CA TYR A 44 7.89 3.75 2.68
C TYR A 44 9.18 4.17 3.37
N PHE A 45 9.99 4.98 2.68
CA PHE A 45 11.18 5.60 3.21
C PHE A 45 11.10 7.12 3.05
N GLY A 46 11.23 7.85 4.17
CA GLY A 46 11.25 9.31 4.20
C GLY A 46 12.55 9.80 4.85
N GLY A 47 13.62 9.84 4.06
CA GLY A 47 14.92 10.32 4.51
C GLY A 47 15.05 11.84 4.44
N ILE A 48 15.87 12.40 5.34
CA ILE A 48 16.30 13.80 5.26
C ILE A 48 17.63 13.84 4.50
N TRP A 49 17.81 14.85 3.65
CA TRP A 49 19.07 15.07 2.94
C TRP A 49 20.22 15.36 3.92
N LYS A 50 21.39 14.76 3.68
CA LYS A 50 22.62 15.09 4.43
C LYS A 50 23.08 16.54 4.18
N THR A 51 22.91 17.00 2.95
CA THR A 51 23.14 18.38 2.53
C THR A 51 21.84 18.84 1.90
N GLN A 52 21.10 19.69 2.60
CA GLN A 52 19.80 20.20 2.14
C GLN A 52 20.00 21.25 1.04
N PHE A 53 18.96 21.47 0.25
CA PHE A 53 18.91 22.55 -0.72
C PHE A 53 18.59 23.86 -0.01
N ASP A 54 19.18 24.96 -0.47
CA ASP A 54 18.79 26.28 0.00
C ASP A 54 17.33 26.56 -0.41
N ASP A 55 16.53 27.10 0.51
CA ASP A 55 15.20 27.59 0.20
C ASP A 55 15.33 28.82 -0.72
N THR A 56 14.59 28.82 -1.84
CA THR A 56 14.63 29.90 -2.87
C THR A 56 14.17 31.25 -2.35
#